data_AF-A0A6B0WYT0-F1
#
_entry.id   AF-A0A6B0WYT0-F1
#
_cell.length_a   1.000
_cell.length_b   1.000
_cell.length_c   1.000
_cell.angle_alpha   90.00
_cell.angle_beta   90.00
_cell.angle_gamma   90.00
#
_symmetry.space_group_name_H-M   'P 1'
#
loop_
_entity.id
_entity.type
_entity.pdbx_description
1 polymer ?
#
loop_
_entity_poly.entity_id
_entity_poly.type
_entity_poly.pdbx_seq_one_letter_code
_entity_poly.pdbx_strand_id
1 'polypeptide(L)'
;MAAEMYAGAEWDPENPRMHIGTQRFSTSDEHLEFLARCGVTNMALNDAREITPDPSRGWTVEEIVEKKEKAAKHGITVEMVALPVQHLNVDGSFVPEFMRGNRKDGEKEIEIACDMVRAAADAGIPALKYFLCEMENQRTESVPLGRGDVRYSTWDLSKADADTSRYVEPVTAEQNWGNITFFLERVIPVATECKVRMACHPCDPWLPPGYKGVDRVLGG
;
A
#
# COMPACT_ATOMS: atom_id res chain seq x y z
N MET A 1 -24.16 -20.92 -6.62
CA MET A 1 -23.24 -20.87 -5.48
C MET A 1 -23.48 -19.54 -4.81
N ALA A 2 -23.84 -19.53 -3.53
CA ALA A 2 -24.06 -18.27 -2.81
C ALA A 2 -22.75 -17.49 -2.79
N ALA A 3 -22.80 -16.20 -3.15
CA ALA A 3 -21.67 -15.31 -2.97
C ALA A 3 -21.32 -15.30 -1.47
N GLU A 4 -20.14 -15.79 -1.12
CA GLU A 4 -19.66 -15.69 0.25
C GLU A 4 -19.52 -14.21 0.59
N MET A 5 -20.25 -13.76 1.62
CA MET A 5 -20.27 -12.36 2.04
C MET A 5 -18.89 -12.01 2.63
N TYR A 6 -18.14 -11.18 1.92
CA TYR A 6 -16.99 -10.47 2.48
C TYR A 6 -17.53 -9.32 3.34
N ALA A 7 -16.95 -9.06 4.51
CA ALA A 7 -17.24 -7.82 5.23
C ALA A 7 -16.83 -6.60 4.36
N GLY A 8 -17.50 -5.45 4.50
CA GLY A 8 -17.18 -4.22 3.77
C GLY A 8 -18.02 -3.98 2.51
N ALA A 9 -17.72 -2.89 1.78
CA ALA A 9 -18.49 -2.44 0.60
C ALA A 9 -18.87 -3.60 -0.34
N GLU A 10 -20.12 -4.03 -0.25
CA GLU A 10 -20.72 -5.02 -1.15
C GLU A 10 -20.98 -4.33 -2.47
N TRP A 11 -20.22 -4.73 -3.49
CA TRP A 11 -20.49 -4.31 -4.86
C TRP A 11 -21.78 -5.01 -5.30
N ASP A 12 -22.86 -4.25 -5.40
CA ASP A 12 -24.11 -4.73 -6.01
C ASP A 12 -23.97 -4.59 -7.54
N PRO A 13 -23.75 -5.70 -8.27
CA PRO A 13 -23.60 -5.64 -9.73
C PRO A 13 -24.91 -5.24 -10.44
N GLU A 14 -26.07 -5.42 -9.80
CA GLU A 14 -27.38 -5.10 -10.36
C GLU A 14 -27.76 -3.63 -10.15
N ASN A 15 -27.12 -2.97 -9.17
CA ASN A 15 -27.31 -1.55 -8.88
C ASN A 15 -25.94 -0.89 -8.66
N PRO A 16 -25.15 -0.71 -9.72
CA PRO A 16 -23.80 -0.18 -9.61
C PRO A 16 -23.85 1.27 -9.11
N ARG A 17 -23.29 1.49 -7.92
CA ARG A 17 -23.13 2.81 -7.31
C ARG A 17 -21.66 3.12 -7.14
N MET A 18 -21.33 4.41 -7.23
CA MET A 18 -19.98 4.86 -6.91
C MET A 18 -19.77 4.82 -5.39
N HIS A 19 -18.87 3.97 -4.94
CA HIS A 19 -18.43 3.91 -3.55
C HIS A 19 -17.25 4.88 -3.36
N ILE A 20 -17.49 6.00 -2.68
CA ILE A 20 -16.50 7.08 -2.52
C ILE A 20 -15.69 6.85 -1.24
N GLY A 21 -14.37 6.96 -1.34
CA GLY A 21 -13.47 6.98 -0.19
C GLY A 21 -12.19 7.78 -0.44
N THR A 22 -11.36 7.90 0.59
CA THR A 22 -10.07 8.63 0.54
C THR A 22 -8.94 7.88 1.21
N GLN A 23 -7.69 8.21 0.88
CA GLN A 23 -6.47 7.61 1.45
C GLN A 23 -5.46 8.65 1.95
N ARG A 24 -5.87 9.92 2.08
CA ARG A 24 -4.97 11.07 2.36
C ARG A 24 -5.13 11.68 3.75
N PHE A 25 -6.20 11.33 4.46
CA PHE A 25 -6.55 11.92 5.75
C PHE A 25 -6.26 10.96 6.90
N SER A 26 -6.10 11.52 8.10
CA SER A 26 -5.97 10.78 9.35
C SER A 26 -7.30 10.69 10.10
N THR A 27 -7.28 10.04 11.27
CA THR A 27 -8.41 10.02 12.20
C THR A 27 -8.36 11.17 13.22
N SER A 28 -7.77 12.32 12.90
CA SER A 28 -7.99 13.52 13.72
C SER A 28 -9.44 14.00 13.57
N ASP A 29 -10.00 14.64 14.59
CA ASP A 29 -11.39 15.12 14.53
C ASP A 29 -11.56 16.15 13.41
N GLU A 30 -10.59 17.05 13.22
CA GLU A 30 -10.57 18.02 12.11
C GLU A 30 -10.70 17.35 10.73
N HIS A 31 -9.92 16.30 10.49
CA HIS A 31 -9.96 15.58 9.22
C HIS A 31 -11.28 14.82 9.03
N LEU A 32 -11.76 14.15 10.08
CA LEU A 32 -13.02 13.41 10.04
C LEU A 32 -14.22 14.36 9.81
N GLU A 33 -14.27 15.49 10.51
CA GLU A 33 -15.29 16.53 10.29
C GLU A 33 -15.22 17.13 8.88
N PHE A 34 -14.02 17.32 8.33
CA PHE A 34 -13.83 17.77 6.96
C PHE A 34 -14.40 16.76 5.95
N LEU A 35 -14.10 15.47 6.12
CA LEU A 35 -14.60 14.41 5.24
C LEU A 35 -16.13 14.30 5.30
N ALA A 36 -16.71 14.32 6.50
CA ALA A 36 -18.15 14.28 6.68
C ALA A 36 -18.86 15.45 5.97
N ARG A 37 -18.33 16.67 6.09
CA ARG A 37 -18.86 17.87 5.39
C ARG A 37 -18.74 17.77 3.86
N CYS A 38 -17.77 17.02 3.36
CA CYS A 38 -17.58 16.79 1.92
C CYS A 38 -18.37 15.58 1.39
N GLY A 39 -19.16 14.91 2.24
CA GLY A 39 -19.91 13.71 1.86
C GLY A 39 -19.03 12.48 1.62
N VAL A 40 -17.79 12.46 2.14
CA VAL A 40 -16.89 11.30 2.08
C VAL A 40 -17.04 10.51 3.38
N THR A 41 -17.66 9.33 3.27
CA THR A 41 -17.99 8.49 4.44
C THR A 41 -17.12 7.25 4.54
N ASN A 42 -16.11 7.08 3.68
CA ASN A 42 -15.21 5.94 3.72
C ASN A 42 -13.74 6.39 3.61
N MET A 43 -12.85 5.67 4.26
CA MET A 43 -11.42 5.98 4.22
C MET A 43 -10.53 4.74 4.31
N ALA A 44 -9.30 4.92 3.85
CA ALA A 44 -8.18 4.04 4.05
C ALA A 44 -7.14 4.70 4.98
N LEU A 45 -6.63 3.96 5.96
CA LEU A 45 -5.48 4.38 6.75
C LEU A 45 -4.21 4.08 5.97
N ASN A 46 -3.43 5.09 5.63
CA ASN A 46 -2.34 4.96 4.66
C ASN A 46 -0.96 5.34 5.20
N ASP A 47 -0.92 5.89 6.42
CA ASP A 47 0.30 6.44 7.00
C ASP A 47 0.75 5.57 8.17
N ALA A 48 2.01 5.16 8.19
CA ALA A 48 2.60 4.45 9.33
C ALA A 48 2.62 5.32 10.60
N ARG A 49 2.38 6.64 10.49
CA ARG A 49 2.13 7.54 11.62
C ARG A 49 0.73 7.37 12.23
N GLU A 50 -0.21 6.77 11.50
CA GLU A 50 -1.56 6.50 12.00
C GLU A 50 -1.69 5.13 12.64
N ILE A 51 -1.00 4.12 12.12
CA ILE A 51 -0.84 2.80 12.73
C ILE A 51 0.62 2.42 12.59
N THR A 52 1.40 2.60 13.67
CA THR A 52 2.84 2.35 13.62
C THR A 52 3.12 0.87 13.83
N PRO A 53 3.62 0.14 12.82
CA PRO A 53 3.95 -1.26 13.00
C PRO A 53 5.11 -1.39 13.98
N ASP A 54 4.96 -2.29 14.95
CA ASP A 54 6.07 -2.74 15.76
C ASP A 54 7.03 -3.56 14.88
N PRO A 55 8.35 -3.31 14.92
CA PRO A 55 9.32 -4.02 14.06
C PRO A 55 9.34 -5.55 14.22
N SER A 56 8.83 -6.08 15.33
CA SER A 56 8.84 -7.52 15.64
C SER A 56 7.49 -8.22 15.40
N ARG A 57 6.38 -7.49 15.46
CA ARG A 57 5.01 -8.07 15.41
C ARG A 57 4.05 -7.38 14.44
N GLY A 58 4.43 -6.26 13.84
CA GLY A 58 3.52 -5.47 13.01
C GLY A 58 2.47 -4.72 13.84
N TRP A 59 1.24 -4.69 13.36
CA TRP A 59 0.12 -3.96 13.99
C TRP A 59 -0.49 -4.72 15.16
N THR A 60 -1.14 -3.99 16.07
CA THR A 60 -2.05 -4.58 17.04
C THR A 60 -3.50 -4.36 16.63
N VAL A 61 -4.37 -5.31 17.00
CA VAL A 61 -5.80 -5.24 16.69
C VAL A 61 -6.43 -4.02 17.37
N GLU A 62 -6.01 -3.73 18.60
CA GLU A 62 -6.56 -2.65 19.42
C GLU A 62 -6.36 -1.27 18.78
N GLU A 63 -5.18 -1.01 18.22
CA GLU A 63 -4.90 0.27 17.56
C GLU A 63 -5.79 0.47 16.32
N ILE A 64 -5.97 -0.58 15.51
CA ILE A 64 -6.85 -0.51 14.33
C ILE A 64 -8.31 -0.29 14.77
N VAL A 65 -8.76 -1.00 15.80
CA VAL A 65 -10.11 -0.85 16.35
C VAL A 65 -10.34 0.56 16.90
N GLU A 66 -9.39 1.12 17.65
CA GLU A 66 -9.48 2.49 18.16
C GLU A 66 -9.68 3.50 17.02
N LYS A 67 -8.89 3.37 15.94
CA LYS A 67 -9.00 4.23 14.76
C LYS A 67 -10.35 4.09 14.06
N LYS A 68 -10.86 2.86 13.94
CA LYS A 68 -12.21 2.57 13.40
C LYS A 68 -13.30 3.22 14.23
N GLU A 69 -13.29 3.01 15.54
CA GLU A 69 -14.30 3.55 16.46
C GLU A 69 -14.29 5.08 16.45
N LYS A 70 -13.10 5.69 16.38
CA LYS A 70 -12.99 7.14 16.26
C LYS A 70 -13.59 7.65 14.96
N ALA A 71 -13.27 7.04 13.82
CA ALA A 71 -13.87 7.42 12.53
C ALA A 71 -15.40 7.22 12.53
N ALA A 72 -15.89 6.13 13.12
CA ALA A 72 -17.31 5.80 13.18
C ALA A 72 -18.14 6.85 13.93
N LYS A 73 -17.59 7.51 14.96
CA LYS A 73 -18.24 8.61 15.68
C LYS A 73 -18.55 9.82 14.79
N HIS A 74 -17.85 9.94 13.66
CA HIS A 74 -18.05 10.99 12.65
C HIS A 74 -18.82 10.48 11.42
N GLY A 75 -19.37 9.26 11.47
CA GLY A 75 -20.07 8.64 10.33
C GLY A 75 -19.14 8.18 9.20
N ILE A 76 -17.86 7.92 9.52
CA ILE A 76 -16.85 7.49 8.54
C ILE A 76 -16.43 6.06 8.82
N THR A 77 -16.44 5.23 7.79
CA THR A 77 -15.99 3.83 7.84
C THR A 77 -14.53 3.74 7.41
N VAL A 78 -13.69 3.10 8.23
CA VAL A 78 -12.36 2.66 7.80
C VAL A 78 -12.49 1.28 7.17
N GLU A 79 -12.25 1.19 5.86
CA GLU A 79 -12.47 -0.03 5.08
C GLU A 79 -11.18 -0.65 4.56
N MET A 80 -10.07 0.06 4.70
CA MET A 80 -8.79 -0.38 4.17
C MET A 80 -7.64 0.17 5.00
N VAL A 81 -6.56 -0.59 5.07
CA VAL A 81 -5.28 -0.13 5.63
C VAL A 81 -4.18 -0.39 4.61
N ALA A 82 -3.20 0.51 4.52
CA ALA A 82 -2.04 0.31 3.69
C ALA A 82 -0.99 -0.51 4.44
N LEU A 83 -0.69 -1.69 3.91
CA LEU A 83 0.38 -2.54 4.40
C LEU A 83 1.73 -1.83 4.14
N PRO A 84 2.51 -1.48 5.18
CA PRO A 84 3.68 -0.62 5.06
C PRO A 84 4.91 -1.45 4.70
N VAL A 85 4.87 -2.17 3.58
CA VAL A 85 5.92 -3.12 3.17
C VAL A 85 7.31 -2.48 3.05
N GLN A 86 7.38 -1.19 2.73
CA GLN A 86 8.61 -0.39 2.67
C GLN A 86 9.25 -0.10 4.03
N HIS A 87 8.52 -0.32 5.14
CA HIS A 87 9.01 -0.15 6.50
C HIS A 87 9.34 -1.48 7.17
N LEU A 88 9.21 -2.60 6.45
CA LEU A 88 9.53 -3.93 6.97
C LEU A 88 11.01 -4.27 6.85
N ASN A 89 11.79 -3.51 6.09
CA ASN A 89 13.20 -3.84 5.90
C ASN A 89 13.96 -3.87 7.24
N VAL A 90 14.63 -4.99 7.49
CA VAL A 90 15.43 -5.24 8.70
C VAL A 90 16.60 -4.27 8.90
N ASP A 91 17.13 -3.69 7.82
CA ASP A 91 18.20 -2.68 7.83
C ASP A 91 17.67 -1.22 7.84
N GLY A 92 16.34 -1.04 7.79
CA GLY A 92 15.66 0.25 7.76
C GLY A 92 15.64 0.93 6.38
N SER A 93 16.12 0.27 5.32
CA SER A 93 16.00 0.79 3.96
C SER A 93 14.57 0.71 3.42
N PHE A 94 14.29 1.48 2.38
CA PHE A 94 12.95 1.59 1.81
C PHE A 94 12.49 0.32 1.06
N VAL A 95 13.41 -0.45 0.49
CA VAL A 95 13.06 -1.61 -0.33
C VAL A 95 13.23 -2.86 0.52
N PRO A 96 12.17 -3.64 0.79
CA PRO A 96 12.26 -4.81 1.66
C PRO A 96 13.20 -5.89 1.08
N GLU A 97 13.83 -6.67 1.95
CA GLU A 97 14.76 -7.76 1.59
C GLU A 97 14.13 -8.79 0.65
N PHE A 98 12.82 -9.08 0.80
CA PHE A 98 12.14 -9.98 -0.15
C PHE A 98 12.10 -9.43 -1.58
N MET A 99 12.10 -8.10 -1.77
CA MET A 99 12.20 -7.45 -3.09
C MET A 99 13.65 -7.31 -3.58
N ARG A 100 14.63 -7.44 -2.68
CA ARG A 100 16.08 -7.45 -3.01
C ARG A 100 16.61 -8.86 -3.31
N GLY A 101 15.75 -9.88 -3.22
CA GLY A 101 16.12 -11.27 -3.43
C GLY A 101 16.78 -11.97 -2.24
N ASN A 102 16.90 -11.29 -1.09
CA ASN A 102 17.40 -11.91 0.14
C ASN A 102 16.27 -12.71 0.80
N ARG A 103 16.22 -14.01 0.50
CA ARG A 103 15.15 -14.90 0.97
C ARG A 103 15.14 -15.06 2.49
N LYS A 104 16.31 -15.15 3.13
CA LYS A 104 16.41 -15.45 4.58
C LYS A 104 15.80 -14.33 5.43
N ASP A 105 16.13 -13.08 5.13
CA ASP A 105 15.55 -11.96 5.88
C ASP A 105 14.17 -11.59 5.33
N GLY A 106 13.95 -11.76 4.02
CA GLY A 106 12.65 -11.60 3.39
C GLY A 106 11.56 -12.52 3.96
N GLU A 107 11.89 -13.73 4.42
CA GLU A 107 10.92 -14.58 5.13
C GLU A 107 10.41 -13.91 6.42
N LYS A 108 11.28 -13.26 7.18
CA LYS A 108 10.89 -12.58 8.43
C LYS A 108 9.97 -11.40 8.15
N GLU A 109 10.29 -10.62 7.11
CA GLU A 109 9.45 -9.49 6.67
C GLU A 109 8.07 -9.97 6.22
N ILE A 110 8.01 -11.09 5.50
CA ILE A 110 6.76 -11.69 5.04
C ILE A 110 5.94 -12.24 6.20
N GLU A 111 6.55 -12.85 7.22
CA GLU A 111 5.84 -13.29 8.42
C GLU A 111 5.18 -12.10 9.13
N ILE A 112 5.89 -10.97 9.27
CA ILE A 112 5.31 -9.74 9.83
C ILE A 112 4.15 -9.23 8.96
N ALA A 113 4.26 -9.32 7.64
CA ALA A 113 3.17 -8.99 6.73
C ALA A 113 1.94 -9.90 6.92
N CYS A 114 2.14 -11.20 7.09
CA CYS A 114 1.09 -12.18 7.39
C CYS A 114 0.41 -11.89 8.74
N ASP A 115 1.18 -11.52 9.77
CA ASP A 115 0.63 -11.13 11.07
C ASP A 115 -0.21 -9.85 10.97
N MET A 116 0.21 -8.86 10.18
CA MET A 116 -0.59 -7.67 9.90
C MET A 116 -1.89 -7.99 9.14
N VAL A 117 -1.88 -8.99 8.24
CA VAL A 117 -3.11 -9.46 7.58
C VAL A 117 -4.08 -10.05 8.60
N ARG A 118 -3.59 -10.89 9.53
CA ARG A 118 -4.41 -11.46 10.62
C ARG A 118 -4.96 -10.36 11.53
N ALA A 119 -4.12 -9.42 11.94
CA ALA A 119 -4.54 -8.30 12.79
C ALA A 119 -5.60 -7.42 12.11
N ALA A 120 -5.47 -7.16 10.80
CA ALA A 120 -6.48 -6.46 10.03
C ALA A 120 -7.81 -7.23 10.01
N ALA A 121 -7.77 -8.55 9.80
CA ALA A 121 -8.95 -9.40 9.80
C ALA A 121 -9.66 -9.41 11.15
N ASP A 122 -8.91 -9.58 12.24
CA ASP A 122 -9.43 -9.57 13.63
C ASP A 122 -10.02 -8.20 14.00
N ALA A 123 -9.45 -7.12 13.47
CA ALA A 123 -10.00 -5.77 13.59
C ALA A 123 -11.22 -5.53 12.69
N GLY A 124 -11.60 -6.48 11.83
CA GLY A 124 -12.69 -6.36 10.86
C GLY A 124 -12.40 -5.37 9.74
N ILE A 125 -11.15 -5.29 9.28
CA ILE A 125 -10.76 -4.57 8.06
C ILE A 125 -10.84 -5.54 6.87
N PRO A 126 -11.64 -5.23 5.85
CA PRO A 126 -11.91 -6.18 4.77
C PRO A 126 -10.90 -6.15 3.62
N ALA A 127 -10.00 -5.17 3.59
CA ALA A 127 -9.04 -5.02 2.51
C ALA A 127 -7.74 -4.37 2.97
N LEU A 128 -6.63 -4.77 2.35
CA LEU A 128 -5.33 -4.15 2.50
C LEU A 128 -4.80 -3.72 1.13
N LYS A 129 -4.23 -2.52 1.06
CA LYS A 129 -3.49 -2.07 -0.11
C LYS A 129 -1.99 -2.13 0.14
N TYR A 130 -1.21 -2.40 -0.89
CA TYR A 130 0.24 -2.55 -0.80
C TYR A 130 0.87 -2.30 -2.18
N PHE A 131 2.20 -2.28 -2.29
CA PHE A 131 2.92 -2.22 -3.56
C PHE A 131 4.14 -3.13 -3.49
N LEU A 132 4.60 -3.66 -4.61
CA LEU A 132 5.81 -4.49 -4.66
C LEU A 132 6.77 -3.86 -5.66
N CYS A 133 7.52 -2.86 -5.20
CA CYS A 133 8.46 -2.10 -6.01
C CYS A 133 9.88 -2.31 -5.49
N GLU A 134 10.78 -2.59 -6.41
CA GLU A 134 12.21 -2.78 -6.17
C GLU A 134 13.00 -1.47 -6.11
N MET A 135 12.35 -0.31 -6.23
CA MET A 135 12.93 1.01 -6.03
C MET A 135 11.87 2.05 -5.69
N GLU A 136 12.31 3.20 -5.17
CA GLU A 136 11.45 4.31 -4.78
C GLU A 136 10.68 4.94 -5.96
N ASN A 137 9.57 5.61 -5.65
CA ASN A 137 8.80 6.32 -6.67
C ASN A 137 9.65 7.43 -7.30
N GLN A 138 9.73 7.44 -8.63
CA GLN A 138 10.55 8.41 -9.35
C GLN A 138 9.77 9.71 -9.57
N ARG A 139 10.42 10.85 -9.32
CA ARG A 139 9.86 12.19 -9.50
C ARG A 139 10.94 13.09 -10.08
N THR A 140 10.51 14.03 -10.91
CA THR A 140 11.34 15.16 -11.34
C THR A 140 10.90 16.43 -10.65
N GLU A 141 11.64 17.51 -10.86
CA GLU A 141 11.32 18.81 -10.29
C GLU A 141 9.90 19.26 -10.64
N SER A 142 9.18 19.76 -9.63
CA SER A 142 7.80 20.22 -9.72
C SER A 142 7.69 21.68 -10.19
N VAL A 143 8.33 21.99 -11.32
CA VAL A 143 8.32 23.33 -11.92
C VAL A 143 8.05 23.28 -13.43
N PRO A 144 7.33 24.28 -14.00
CA PRO A 144 6.74 25.44 -13.32
C PRO A 144 5.57 25.05 -12.40
N LEU A 145 5.19 25.95 -11.49
CA LEU A 145 4.05 25.73 -10.60
C LEU A 145 2.74 25.68 -11.39
N GLY A 146 1.76 24.97 -10.81
CA GLY A 146 0.41 24.85 -11.32
C GLY A 146 -0.42 26.12 -11.17
N ARG A 147 -1.69 26.01 -11.57
CA ARG A 147 -2.67 27.10 -11.41
C ARG A 147 -2.80 27.48 -9.93
N GLY A 148 -2.64 28.78 -9.64
CA GLY A 148 -2.70 29.30 -8.26
C GLY A 148 -1.45 28.97 -7.45
N ASP A 149 -0.29 28.83 -8.10
CA ASP A 149 1.01 28.55 -7.48
C ASP A 149 1.08 27.23 -6.71
N VAL A 150 0.20 26.28 -7.06
CA VAL A 150 0.15 24.95 -6.44
C VAL A 150 1.29 24.08 -6.98
N ARG A 151 2.00 23.38 -6.09
CA ARG A 151 3.01 22.40 -6.46
C ARG A 151 2.38 21.03 -6.71
N TYR A 152 2.70 20.40 -7.84
CA TYR A 152 2.26 19.04 -8.17
C TYR A 152 3.41 18.04 -8.13
N SER A 153 3.08 16.78 -7.85
CA SER A 153 3.97 15.66 -8.13
C SER A 153 4.21 15.59 -9.65
N THR A 154 5.47 15.60 -10.10
CA THR A 154 5.83 15.69 -11.52
C THR A 154 6.79 14.57 -11.92
N TRP A 155 6.66 14.10 -13.16
CA TRP A 155 7.59 13.14 -13.79
C TRP A 155 7.81 13.55 -15.24
N ASP A 156 9.06 13.84 -15.60
CA ASP A 156 9.52 14.19 -16.94
C ASP A 156 10.73 13.33 -17.29
N LEU A 157 10.51 12.26 -18.06
CA LEU A 157 11.56 11.29 -18.41
C LEU A 157 12.78 11.97 -19.07
N SER A 158 12.60 13.07 -19.81
CA SER A 158 13.70 13.79 -20.47
C SER A 158 14.64 14.53 -19.51
N LYS A 159 14.19 14.78 -18.28
CA LYS A 159 14.95 15.43 -17.20
C LYS A 159 15.38 14.46 -16.11
N ALA A 160 14.97 13.21 -16.22
CA ALA A 160 15.24 12.21 -15.21
C ALA A 160 16.68 11.68 -15.33
N ASP A 161 17.27 11.35 -14.19
CA ASP A 161 18.57 10.67 -14.12
C ASP A 161 18.35 9.16 -14.34
N ALA A 162 18.42 8.76 -15.61
CA ALA A 162 18.33 7.36 -16.04
C ALA A 162 19.68 6.63 -15.98
N ASP A 163 20.78 7.37 -15.98
CA ASP A 163 22.13 6.84 -16.16
C ASP A 163 22.75 6.32 -14.85
N THR A 164 22.35 6.90 -13.72
CA THR A 164 22.83 6.42 -12.41
C THR A 164 22.14 5.12 -12.04
N SER A 165 22.87 4.01 -12.08
CA SER A 165 22.34 2.71 -11.62
C SER A 165 21.86 2.78 -10.17
N ARG A 166 20.67 2.22 -9.91
CA ARG A 166 20.10 2.15 -8.55
C ARG A 166 20.84 1.15 -7.66
N TYR A 167 21.38 0.10 -8.26
CA TYR A 167 22.07 -1.01 -7.62
C TYR A 167 23.42 -1.27 -8.30
N VAL A 168 24.29 -2.02 -7.62
CA VAL A 168 25.58 -2.44 -8.18
C VAL A 168 25.36 -3.36 -9.38
N GLU A 169 24.47 -4.34 -9.21
CA GLU A 169 24.06 -5.26 -10.27
C GLU A 169 22.65 -4.93 -10.76
N PRO A 170 22.37 -5.04 -12.07
CA PRO A 170 21.04 -4.85 -12.60
C PRO A 170 20.01 -5.82 -12.01
N VAL A 171 18.77 -5.36 -11.89
CA VAL A 171 17.63 -6.19 -11.46
C VAL A 171 16.75 -6.46 -12.68
N THR A 172 16.71 -7.72 -13.11
CA THR A 172 15.98 -8.14 -14.31
C THR A 172 14.49 -8.37 -14.01
N ALA A 173 13.67 -8.37 -15.08
CA ALA A 173 12.25 -8.70 -14.96
C ALA A 173 12.01 -10.09 -14.35
N GLU A 174 12.85 -11.08 -14.68
CA GLU A 174 12.77 -12.44 -14.14
C GLU A 174 13.02 -12.45 -12.62
N GLN A 175 14.05 -11.72 -12.15
CA GLN A 175 14.34 -11.58 -10.73
C GLN A 175 13.18 -10.91 -9.99
N ASN A 176 12.62 -9.83 -10.56
CA ASN A 176 11.48 -9.13 -9.96
C ASN A 176 10.22 -10.02 -9.91
N TRP A 177 9.90 -10.76 -10.97
CA TRP A 177 8.83 -11.76 -10.91
C TRP A 177 9.10 -12.83 -9.85
N GLY A 178 10.33 -13.33 -9.76
CA GLY A 178 10.71 -14.28 -8.71
C GLY A 178 10.58 -13.72 -7.29
N ASN A 179 10.78 -12.41 -7.10
CA ASN A 179 10.62 -11.73 -5.81
C ASN A 179 9.15 -11.52 -5.45
N ILE A 180 8.34 -11.09 -6.43
CA ILE A 180 6.90 -10.90 -6.28
C ILE A 180 6.21 -12.23 -5.98
N THR A 181 6.51 -13.28 -6.76
CA THR A 181 5.96 -14.62 -6.55
C THR A 181 6.27 -15.13 -5.15
N PHE A 182 7.51 -14.96 -4.69
CA PHE A 182 7.93 -15.36 -3.34
C PHE A 182 7.07 -14.73 -2.23
N PHE A 183 6.74 -13.44 -2.36
CA PHE A 183 5.84 -12.73 -1.44
C PHE A 183 4.39 -13.22 -1.56
N LEU A 184 3.85 -13.29 -2.78
CA LEU A 184 2.44 -13.61 -3.02
C LEU A 184 2.09 -15.05 -2.62
N GLU A 185 2.96 -16.02 -2.89
CA GLU A 185 2.75 -17.44 -2.51
C GLU A 185 2.61 -17.64 -1.00
N ARG A 186 3.09 -16.69 -0.18
CA ARG A 186 3.03 -16.74 1.28
C ARG A 186 1.89 -15.89 1.85
N VAL A 187 1.73 -14.67 1.35
CA VAL A 187 0.76 -13.71 1.91
C VAL A 187 -0.67 -13.97 1.42
N ILE A 188 -0.86 -14.35 0.15
CA ILE A 188 -2.21 -14.54 -0.41
C ILE A 188 -2.98 -15.69 0.23
N PRO A 189 -2.38 -16.86 0.56
CA PRO A 189 -3.08 -17.89 1.33
C PRO A 189 -3.61 -17.40 2.68
N VAL A 190 -2.80 -16.65 3.43
CA VAL A 190 -3.22 -16.07 4.72
C VAL A 190 -4.36 -15.08 4.53
N ALA A 191 -4.24 -14.17 3.55
CA ALA A 191 -5.30 -13.22 3.24
C ALA A 191 -6.61 -13.89 2.82
N THR A 192 -6.51 -15.01 2.08
CA THR A 192 -7.68 -15.82 1.68
C THR A 192 -8.36 -16.45 2.88
N GLU A 193 -7.60 -17.08 3.78
CA GLU A 193 -8.12 -17.66 5.03
C GLU A 193 -8.79 -16.61 5.91
N CYS A 194 -8.14 -15.45 6.04
CA CYS A 194 -8.63 -14.30 6.78
C CYS A 194 -9.76 -13.52 6.08
N LYS A 195 -10.12 -13.87 4.83
CA LYS A 195 -11.10 -13.15 3.99
C LYS A 195 -10.78 -11.66 3.81
N VAL A 196 -9.50 -11.32 3.76
CA VAL A 196 -8.98 -9.97 3.51
C VAL A 196 -8.62 -9.84 2.04
N ARG A 197 -9.19 -8.84 1.37
CA ARG A 197 -8.86 -8.55 -0.04
C ARG A 197 -7.53 -7.83 -0.14
N MET A 198 -6.63 -8.32 -0.99
CA MET A 198 -5.31 -7.73 -1.22
C MET A 198 -5.33 -6.90 -2.51
N ALA A 199 -5.01 -5.61 -2.41
CA ALA A 199 -5.02 -4.65 -3.53
C ALA A 199 -3.61 -4.12 -3.82
N CYS A 200 -2.93 -4.73 -4.80
CA CYS A 200 -1.60 -4.31 -5.22
C CYS A 200 -1.67 -3.03 -6.07
N HIS A 201 -0.94 -2.00 -5.65
CA HIS A 201 -0.76 -0.74 -6.36
C HIS A 201 0.41 -0.88 -7.36
N PRO A 202 0.25 -0.36 -8.60
CA PRO A 202 1.32 -0.42 -9.59
C PRO A 202 2.54 0.41 -9.20
N CYS A 203 3.70 0.12 -9.77
CA CYS A 203 4.87 0.97 -9.73
C CYS A 203 4.53 2.35 -10.28
N ASP A 204 5.02 3.39 -9.60
CA ASP A 204 4.78 4.78 -9.96
C ASP A 204 6.13 5.51 -10.12
N PRO A 205 6.39 6.15 -11.28
CA PRO A 205 5.59 6.16 -12.49
C PRO A 205 5.87 4.89 -13.32
N TRP A 206 5.27 4.81 -14.51
CA TRP A 206 5.84 3.94 -15.54
C TRP A 206 7.27 4.39 -15.90
N LEU A 207 8.17 3.42 -16.07
CA LEU A 207 9.57 3.63 -16.42
C LEU A 207 9.93 2.74 -17.62
N PRO A 208 10.79 3.21 -18.54
CA PRO A 208 11.26 2.36 -19.63
C PRO A 208 12.05 1.15 -19.09
N PRO A 209 12.08 0.01 -19.83
CA PRO A 209 12.87 -1.16 -19.45
C PRO A 209 14.33 -0.80 -19.18
N GLY A 210 14.91 -1.36 -18.12
CA GLY A 210 16.28 -1.10 -17.69
C GLY A 210 16.55 0.28 -17.10
N TYR A 211 15.54 1.12 -16.83
CA TYR A 211 15.73 2.42 -16.20
C TYR A 211 16.53 2.29 -14.88
N LYS A 212 17.67 2.98 -14.78
CA LYS A 212 18.62 2.86 -13.65
C LYS A 212 19.06 1.41 -13.36
N GLY A 213 19.11 0.57 -14.39
CA GLY A 213 19.47 -0.85 -14.29
C GLY A 213 18.39 -1.73 -13.67
N VAL A 214 17.11 -1.31 -13.71
CA VAL A 214 16.00 -2.01 -13.06
C VAL A 214 14.83 -2.19 -14.02
N ASP A 215 14.34 -3.43 -14.14
CA ASP A 215 13.14 -3.77 -14.91
C ASP A 215 11.89 -3.88 -14.01
N ARG A 216 11.09 -2.81 -13.93
CA ARG A 216 9.79 -2.84 -13.23
C ARG A 216 8.78 -3.73 -13.97
N VAL A 217 8.09 -4.59 -13.23
CA VAL A 217 7.12 -5.55 -13.82
C VAL A 217 5.67 -5.29 -13.42
N LEU A 218 5.43 -4.47 -12.40
CA LEU A 218 4.09 -4.13 -11.94
C LEU A 218 3.68 -2.72 -12.36
N GLY A 219 3.64 -2.43 -13.65
CA GLY A 219 3.14 -1.15 -14.13
C GLY A 219 3.71 -0.78 -15.48
N GLY A 220 2.78 -0.57 -16.42
CA GLY A 220 2.89 0.23 -17.65
C GLY A 220 3.83 -0.19 -18.75
#